data_AF-A0AAP8T1X0-F1
#
_entry.id   AF-A0AAP8T1X0-F1
#
_cell.length_a   1.000
_cell.length_b   1.000
_cell.length_c   1.000
_cell.angle_alpha   90.00
_cell.angle_beta   90.00
_cell.angle_gamma   90.00
#
_symmetry.space_group_name_H-M   'P 1'
#
loop_
_entity.id
_entity.type
_entity.pdbx_description
1 polymer ?
#
loop_
_entity_poly.entity_id
_entity_poly.type
_entity_poly.pdbx_seq_one_letter_code
_entity_poly.pdbx_strand_id
1 'polypeptide(L)'
;ELVDHVVFNGGRRANLKAKLAGGSQMFQFSSSNEMMRIGPRNVEAVLQQLEKLQIRVLGSDVGGNKGRTIEFSPENSLLNIRIV
;
A
#
# COMPACT_ATOMS: atom_id res chain seq x y z
N GLU A 1 -4.68 -0.93 14.19
CA GLU A 1 -4.99 -2.37 14.10
C GLU A 1 -3.81 -3.21 13.61
N LEU A 2 -3.45 -3.26 12.31
CA LEU A 2 -2.38 -4.17 11.85
C LEU A 2 -1.06 -4.01 12.62
N VAL A 3 -0.60 -2.77 12.81
CA VAL A 3 0.61 -2.47 13.59
C VAL A 3 0.50 -3.02 15.01
N ASP A 4 -0.66 -2.87 15.64
CA ASP A 4 -0.88 -3.30 17.01
C ASP A 4 -0.88 -4.82 17.11
N HIS A 5 -1.47 -5.53 16.13
CA HIS A 5 -1.40 -6.98 16.03
C HIS A 5 0.04 -7.47 15.82
N VAL A 6 0.82 -6.83 14.94
CA VAL A 6 2.22 -7.20 14.72
C VAL A 6 3.02 -7.01 16.00
N VAL A 7 2.82 -5.91 16.72
CA VAL A 7 3.49 -5.65 18.00
C VAL A 7 3.07 -6.66 19.07
N PHE A 8 1.79 -6.97 19.17
CA PHE A 8 1.26 -7.97 20.10
C PHE A 8 1.89 -9.35 19.88
N ASN A 9 2.17 -9.72 18.63
CA ASN A 9 2.85 -10.98 18.28
C ASN A 9 4.39 -10.91 18.37
N GLY A 10 4.95 -9.92 19.09
CA GLY A 10 6.40 -9.80 19.34
C GLY A 10 7.15 -8.89 18.37
N GLY A 11 6.46 -8.25 17.43
CA GLY A 11 7.04 -7.22 16.57
C GLY A 11 7.42 -5.96 17.34
N ARG A 12 8.47 -5.25 16.88
CA ARG A 12 8.89 -3.97 17.47
C ARG A 12 8.45 -2.82 16.59
N ARG A 13 7.66 -1.90 17.14
CA ARG A 13 7.13 -0.71 16.43
C ARG A 13 8.23 0.06 15.69
N ALA A 14 9.38 0.28 16.35
CA ALA A 14 10.54 0.98 15.78
C ALA A 14 11.20 0.27 14.58
N ASN A 15 10.97 -1.04 14.42
CA ASN A 15 11.56 -1.84 13.34
C ASN A 15 10.61 -2.03 12.16
N LEU A 16 9.37 -1.54 12.25
CA LEU A 16 8.39 -1.71 11.19
C LEU A 16 8.79 -0.92 9.95
N LYS A 17 8.56 -1.55 8.80
CA LYS A 17 8.83 -1.01 7.46
C LYS A 17 7.65 -1.37 6.58
N ALA A 18 7.41 -0.58 5.53
CA ALA A 18 6.29 -0.79 4.62
C ALA A 18 6.76 -0.94 3.16
N LYS A 19 6.03 -1.74 2.39
CA LYS A 19 6.07 -1.76 0.92
C LYS A 19 4.63 -1.61 0.42
N LEU A 20 4.42 -0.80 -0.60
CA LEU A 20 3.09 -0.53 -1.14
C LEU A 20 2.94 -1.14 -2.53
N ALA A 21 1.78 -1.69 -2.83
CA ALA A 21 1.42 -2.09 -4.17
C ALA A 21 -0.09 -1.88 -4.40
N GLY A 22 -0.50 -1.50 -5.61
CA GLY A 22 -1.90 -1.34 -5.99
C GLY A 22 -2.31 0.10 -6.31
N GLY A 23 -3.47 0.55 -5.84
CA GLY A 23 -3.96 1.91 -6.14
C GLY A 23 -4.23 2.17 -7.63
N SER A 24 -4.41 1.13 -8.43
CA SER A 24 -4.73 1.26 -9.85
C SER A 24 -6.11 1.86 -10.07
N GLN A 25 -6.26 2.65 -11.13
CA GLN A 25 -7.55 3.12 -11.62
C GLN A 25 -7.88 2.42 -12.94
N MET A 26 -8.48 1.23 -12.83
CA MET A 26 -8.82 0.39 -13.99
C MET A 26 -9.96 0.97 -14.85
N PHE A 27 -10.83 1.79 -14.26
CA PHE A 27 -11.94 2.44 -14.95
C PHE A 27 -11.66 3.93 -15.14
N GLN A 28 -11.59 4.37 -16.39
CA GLN A 28 -11.56 5.79 -16.76
C GLN A 28 -12.98 6.20 -17.15
N PHE A 29 -13.73 6.73 -16.20
CA PHE A 29 -15.01 7.38 -16.51
C PHE A 29 -14.71 8.79 -17.06
N SER A 30 -15.37 9.16 -18.16
CA SER A 30 -15.15 10.38 -18.94
C SER A 30 -15.50 11.68 -18.22
N SER A 31 -16.04 11.61 -17.01
CA SER A 31 -16.36 12.76 -16.17
C SER A 31 -15.18 13.06 -15.23
N SER A 32 -14.68 14.30 -15.31
CA SER A 32 -13.58 14.90 -14.55
C SER A 32 -13.83 15.01 -13.04
N ASN A 33 -14.55 14.07 -12.43
CA ASN A 33 -14.84 14.06 -11.01
C ASN A 33 -13.65 13.46 -10.25
N GLU A 34 -12.92 14.33 -9.57
CA GLU A 34 -11.85 13.99 -8.62
C GLU A 34 -12.30 12.95 -7.56
N MET A 35 -13.60 12.94 -7.28
CA MET A 35 -14.29 11.99 -6.40
C MET A 35 -14.13 10.51 -6.84
N MET A 36 -13.85 10.24 -8.13
CA MET A 36 -13.66 8.89 -8.68
C MET A 36 -12.19 8.40 -8.64
N ARG A 37 -11.24 9.20 -8.14
CA ARG A 37 -9.81 8.81 -8.03
C ARG A 37 -9.53 7.98 -6.78
N ILE A 38 -10.24 6.87 -6.61
CA ILE A 38 -10.14 6.01 -5.41
C ILE A 38 -8.73 5.47 -5.22
N GLY A 39 -8.07 5.04 -6.30
CA GLY A 39 -6.71 4.52 -6.27
C GLY A 39 -5.70 5.50 -5.66
N PRO A 40 -5.52 6.70 -6.24
CA PRO A 40 -4.66 7.75 -5.67
C PRO A 40 -5.02 8.13 -4.23
N ARG A 41 -6.31 8.29 -3.91
CA ARG A 41 -6.76 8.64 -2.55
C ARG A 41 -6.39 7.59 -1.51
N ASN A 42 -6.48 6.31 -1.87
CA ASN A 42 -6.07 5.23 -0.98
C ASN A 42 -4.55 5.23 -0.74
N VAL A 43 -3.77 5.50 -1.79
CA VAL A 43 -2.31 5.61 -1.67
C VAL A 43 -1.94 6.76 -0.74
N GLU A 44 -2.54 7.93 -0.93
CA GLU A 44 -2.33 9.11 -0.07
C GLU A 44 -2.72 8.83 1.39
N ALA A 45 -3.89 8.23 1.62
CA ALA A 45 -4.35 7.91 2.98
C ALA A 45 -3.40 6.91 3.69
N VAL A 46 -2.90 5.90 2.98
CA VAL A 46 -1.92 4.95 3.53
C VAL A 46 -0.61 5.65 3.84
N LEU A 47 -0.09 6.50 2.95
CA LEU A 47 1.14 7.26 3.17
C LEU A 47 1.04 8.17 4.40
N GLN A 48 -0.07 8.91 4.54
CA GLN A 48 -0.33 9.75 5.72
C GLN A 48 -0.38 8.92 7.00
N GLN A 49 -0.98 7.73 6.97
CA GLN A 49 -1.07 6.89 8.15
C GLN A 49 0.29 6.28 8.53
N LEU A 50 1.09 5.88 7.54
CA LEU A 50 2.46 5.41 7.76
C LEU A 50 3.35 6.51 8.33
N GLU A 51 3.20 7.75 7.85
CA GLU A 51 3.90 8.92 8.38
C GLU A 51 3.54 9.19 9.85
N LYS A 52 2.25 9.22 10.18
CA LYS A 52 1.78 9.36 11.57
C LYS A 52 2.32 8.27 12.50
N LEU A 53 2.51 7.06 11.97
CA LEU A 53 3.05 5.91 12.70
C LEU A 53 4.59 5.83 12.65
N GLN A 54 5.25 6.75 11.95
CA GLN A 54 6.70 6.80 11.76
C GLN A 54 7.27 5.51 11.11
N ILE A 55 6.51 4.92 10.18
CA ILE A 55 6.90 3.70 9.46
C ILE A 55 7.47 4.08 8.09
N ARG A 56 8.73 3.73 7.84
CA ARG A 56 9.40 4.03 6.57
C ARG A 56 8.90 3.12 5.44
N VAL A 57 8.61 3.72 4.30
CA VAL A 57 8.35 3.01 3.03
C VAL A 57 9.68 2.64 2.37
N LEU A 58 9.86 1.37 2.03
CA LEU A 58 11.05 0.86 1.33
C LEU A 58 10.86 0.72 -0.17
N GLY A 59 9.61 0.74 -0.65
CA GLY A 59 9.29 0.62 -2.06
C GLY A 59 7.80 0.70 -2.30
N SER A 60 7.42 1.17 -3.49
CA SER A 60 6.02 1.30 -3.90
C SER A 60 5.85 1.02 -5.39
N ASP A 61 4.90 0.16 -5.74
CA ASP A 61 4.37 0.01 -7.10
C ASP A 61 2.87 0.35 -7.09
N VAL A 62 2.57 1.64 -7.21
CA VAL A 62 1.22 2.18 -7.05
C VAL A 62 0.73 2.88 -8.32
N GLY A 63 -0.59 3.01 -8.47
CA GLY A 63 -1.21 3.70 -9.61
C GLY A 63 -1.32 2.83 -10.86
N GLY A 64 -1.33 3.45 -12.04
CA GLY A 64 -1.57 2.76 -13.31
C GLY A 64 -3.03 2.38 -13.55
N ASN A 65 -3.30 1.72 -14.67
CA ASN A 65 -4.63 1.42 -15.18
C ASN A 65 -4.94 -0.09 -15.28
N LYS A 66 -4.09 -0.95 -14.71
CA LYS A 66 -4.23 -2.40 -14.74
C LYS A 66 -4.32 -2.99 -13.33
N GLY A 67 -5.02 -4.12 -13.24
CA GLY A 67 -5.08 -4.92 -12.03
C GLY A 67 -3.72 -5.52 -11.70
N ARG A 68 -3.53 -5.89 -10.43
CA ARG A 68 -2.29 -6.51 -9.95
C ARG A 68 -2.60 -7.57 -8.92
N THR A 69 -1.90 -8.69 -8.99
CA THR A 69 -1.80 -9.68 -7.92
C THR A 69 -0.52 -9.45 -7.14
N ILE A 70 -0.60 -9.48 -5.81
CA ILE A 70 0.55 -9.30 -4.93
C ILE A 70 0.75 -10.53 -4.06
N GLU A 71 2.00 -10.87 -3.80
CA GLU A 71 2.39 -11.90 -2.83
C GLU A 71 3.51 -11.32 -1.96
N PHE A 72 3.32 -11.32 -0.65
CA PHE A 72 4.30 -10.85 0.30
C PHE A 72 4.82 -12.01 1.13
N SER A 73 6.15 -12.20 1.17
CA SER A 73 6.80 -13.15 2.06
C SER A 73 7.35 -12.44 3.29
N PRO A 74 6.80 -12.71 4.50
CA PRO A 74 7.33 -12.15 5.74
C PRO A 74 8.75 -12.62 6.06
N GLU A 75 9.13 -13.82 5.60
CA GLU A 75 10.42 -14.46 5.90
C GLU A 75 11.60 -13.68 5.31
N ASN A 76 11.47 -13.22 4.06
CA ASN A 76 12.52 -12.49 3.35
C ASN A 76 12.11 -11.04 3.00
N SER A 77 10.91 -10.62 3.42
CA SER A 77 10.34 -9.28 3.15
C SER A 77 10.17 -8.94 1.67
N LEU A 78 10.16 -9.92 0.76
CA LEU A 78 9.95 -9.68 -0.67
C LEU A 78 8.46 -9.50 -0.99
N LEU A 79 8.17 -8.55 -1.87
CA LEU A 79 6.84 -8.26 -2.40
C LEU A 79 6.87 -8.53 -3.90
N ASN A 80 6.30 -9.66 -4.31
CA ASN A 80 6.15 -10.04 -5.71
C ASN A 80 4.86 -9.42 -6.28
N ILE A 81 4.95 -8.89 -7.49
CA ILE A 81 3.84 -8.20 -8.14
C ILE A 81 3.69 -8.74 -9.55
N ARG A 82 2.45 -9.13 -9.90
CA ARG A 82 2.08 -9.58 -11.25
C ARG A 82 0.95 -8.72 -11.78
N ILE A 83 1.16 -8.10 -12.94
CA ILE A 83 0.13 -7.30 -13.62
C ILE A 83 -0.84 -8.24 -14.34
N VAL A 84 -2.14 -7.93 -14.26
CA VAL A 84 -3.24 -8.65 -14.91
C VAL A 84 -3.78 -7.83 -16.08
#